data_AF-A0A950WDW8-F1
#
_entry.id   AF-A0A950WDW8-F1
#
_cell.length_a   1.000
_cell.length_b   1.000
_cell.length_c   1.000
_cell.angle_alpha   90.00
_cell.angle_beta   90.00
_cell.angle_gamma   90.00
#
_symmetry.space_group_name_H-M   'P 1'
#
loop_
_entity.id
_entity.type
_entity.pdbx_description
1 polymer ?
#
loop_
_entity_poly.entity_id
_entity_poly.type
_entity_poly.pdbx_seq_one_letter_code
_entity_poly.pdbx_strand_id
1 'polypeptide(L)'
;QLKRGDQITAGLASANMDPAANPRPEELDLARKPNRHVAFGTGIHFCLGHQLARLEAKCALQALYTRWPRLALAVAPEAIHWLRRPGMRSIISLPVMPSGNAAVSAAHSAADTSHRAEVATS
;
A
#
# COMPACT_ATOMS: atom_id res chain seq x y z
N GLN A 1 7.49 28.99 14.28
CA GLN A 1 7.19 28.89 15.72
C GLN A 1 5.73 28.48 15.88
N LEU A 2 5.43 27.62 16.85
CA LEU A 2 4.07 27.18 17.18
C LEU A 2 3.48 28.07 18.28
N LYS A 3 2.18 28.34 18.21
CA LYS A 3 1.44 29.16 19.16
C LYS A 3 0.43 28.32 19.94
N ARG A 4 -0.01 28.82 21.10
CA ARG A 4 -1.10 28.22 21.86
C ARG A 4 -2.36 28.19 20.99
N GLY A 5 -2.99 27.02 20.90
CA GLY A 5 -4.20 26.80 20.10
C GLY A 5 -3.92 26.29 18.69
N ASP A 6 -2.66 26.24 18.24
CA ASP A 6 -2.32 25.61 16.96
C ASP A 6 -2.65 24.12 17.00
N GLN A 7 -3.32 23.65 15.95
CA GLN A 7 -3.54 22.22 15.74
C GLN A 7 -2.31 21.60 15.07
N ILE A 8 -1.86 20.48 15.62
CA ILE A 8 -0.70 19.75 15.12
C ILE A 8 -1.13 18.33 14.80
N THR A 9 -0.77 17.88 13.60
CA THR A 9 -0.99 16.50 13.16
C THR A 9 0.34 15.78 13.10
N ALA A 10 0.46 14.65 13.77
CA ALA A 10 1.62 13.78 13.63
C ALA A 10 1.53 13.02 12.30
N GLY A 11 2.55 13.17 11.45
CA GLY A 11 2.68 12.43 10.19
C GLY A 11 3.21 11.01 10.42
N LEU A 12 2.39 10.09 10.92
CA LEU A 12 2.83 8.72 11.24
C LEU A 12 3.46 8.00 10.04
N ALA A 13 2.90 8.18 8.85
CA ALA A 13 3.45 7.60 7.62
C ALA A 13 4.85 8.17 7.31
N SER A 14 5.03 9.49 7.44
CA SER A 14 6.33 10.15 7.28
C SER A 14 7.34 9.67 8.32
N ALA A 15 6.93 9.51 9.58
CA ALA A 15 7.78 9.00 10.64
C ALA A 15 8.24 7.55 10.40
N ASN A 16 7.35 6.69 9.88
CA ASN A 16 7.71 5.34 9.46
C ASN A 16 8.66 5.32 8.25
N MET A 17 8.68 6.40 7.47
CA MET A 17 9.55 6.58 6.31
C MET A 17 10.84 7.35 6.63
N ASP A 18 11.14 7.62 7.91
CA ASP A 18 12.34 8.35 8.32
C ASP A 18 13.59 7.45 8.20
N PRO A 19 14.56 7.77 7.31
CA PRO A 19 15.78 6.99 7.15
C PRO A 19 16.70 7.03 8.38
N ALA A 20 16.59 8.03 9.25
CA ALA A 20 17.34 8.08 10.51
C ALA A 20 16.84 7.03 11.51
N ALA A 21 15.56 6.65 11.44
CA ALA A 21 14.96 5.63 12.29
C ALA A 21 14.96 4.24 11.66
N ASN A 22 14.77 4.15 10.34
CA ASN A 22 14.64 2.92 9.58
C ASN A 22 15.47 3.01 8.28
N PRO A 23 16.63 2.35 8.16
CA PRO A 23 17.41 2.36 6.92
C PRO A 23 16.63 1.81 5.73
N ARG A 24 16.76 2.47 4.56
CA ARG A 24 16.04 2.15 3.31
C ARG A 24 14.53 1.99 3.54
N PRO A 25 13.85 2.98 4.12
CA PRO A 25 12.47 2.84 4.55
C PRO A 25 11.48 2.56 3.42
N GLU A 26 11.83 2.94 2.19
CA GLU A 26 11.08 2.70 0.95
C GLU A 26 11.07 1.24 0.50
N GLU A 27 12.04 0.43 0.93
CA GLU A 27 12.11 -0.99 0.60
C GLU A 27 11.21 -1.82 1.54
N LEU A 28 10.40 -2.72 0.96
CA LEU A 28 9.65 -3.70 1.73
C LEU A 28 10.56 -4.86 2.16
N ASP A 29 11.12 -4.75 3.37
CA ASP A 29 11.89 -5.81 4.01
C ASP A 29 11.10 -6.46 5.16
N LEU A 30 10.56 -7.65 4.92
CA LEU A 30 9.80 -8.43 5.91
C LEU A 30 10.68 -8.97 7.05
N ALA A 31 12.00 -9.06 6.84
CA ALA A 31 12.95 -9.55 7.82
C ALA A 31 13.59 -8.41 8.64
N ARG A 32 13.26 -7.15 8.34
CA ARG A 32 13.82 -5.95 8.98
C ARG A 32 13.80 -6.05 10.51
N LYS A 33 14.98 -5.94 11.13
CA LYS A 33 15.16 -5.88 12.58
C LYS A 33 16.28 -4.89 12.91
N PRO A 34 16.07 -3.93 13.84
CA PRO A 34 14.79 -3.59 14.46
C PRO A 34 13.81 -2.92 13.46
N ASN A 35 12.51 -3.05 13.70
CA ASN A 35 11.47 -2.34 12.94
C ASN A 35 10.77 -1.33 13.85
N ARG A 36 11.20 -0.06 13.78
CA ARG A 36 10.78 1.01 14.70
C ARG A 36 9.56 1.76 14.17
N HIS A 37 8.50 1.04 13.81
CA HIS A 37 7.28 1.65 13.28
C HIS A 37 6.39 2.25 14.37
N VAL A 38 5.75 3.38 14.08
CA VAL A 38 4.75 4.06 14.91
C VAL A 38 3.34 3.95 14.33
N ALA A 39 3.08 2.96 13.47
CA ALA A 39 1.78 2.76 12.82
C ALA A 39 0.59 2.62 13.80
N PHE A 40 0.84 2.22 15.05
CA PHE A 40 -0.17 2.08 16.11
C PHE A 40 -0.12 3.23 17.13
N GLY A 41 0.55 4.33 16.81
CA GLY A 41 0.81 5.42 17.74
C GLY A 41 1.88 5.07 18.79
N THR A 42 1.97 5.89 19.82
CA THR A 42 2.89 5.74 20.97
C THR A 42 2.32 6.46 22.19
N GLY A 43 2.84 6.16 23.38
CA GLY A 43 2.44 6.78 24.64
C GLY A 43 1.07 6.33 25.16
N ILE A 44 0.39 7.20 25.90
CA ILE A 44 -0.85 6.88 26.61
C ILE A 44 -2.04 6.56 25.68
N HIS A 45 -1.95 6.93 24.40
CA HIS A 45 -2.95 6.64 23.37
C HIS A 45 -2.45 5.59 22.36
N PHE A 46 -1.50 4.75 22.78
CA PHE A 46 -1.10 3.60 21.98
C PHE A 46 -2.34 2.74 21.64
N CYS A 47 -2.40 2.25 20.40
CA CYS A 47 -3.57 1.54 19.90
C CYS A 47 -3.93 0.34 20.78
N LEU A 48 -5.07 0.43 21.45
CA LEU A 48 -5.62 -0.64 22.27
C LEU A 48 -5.79 -1.95 21.48
N GLY A 49 -6.14 -1.82 20.20
CA GLY A 49 -6.36 -2.96 19.29
C GLY A 49 -5.10 -3.52 18.64
N HIS A 50 -3.88 -3.05 18.99
CA HIS A 50 -2.64 -3.45 18.30
C HIS A 50 -2.47 -4.98 18.19
N GLN A 51 -2.72 -5.71 19.27
CA GLN A 51 -2.56 -7.17 19.29
C GLN A 51 -3.59 -7.87 18.41
N LEU A 52 -4.86 -7.45 18.50
CA LEU A 52 -5.93 -8.01 17.69
C LEU A 52 -5.70 -7.76 16.20
N ALA A 53 -5.39 -6.52 15.82
CA ALA A 53 -5.10 -6.15 14.43
C ALA A 53 -3.96 -6.99 13.83
N ARG A 54 -2.92 -7.29 14.62
CA ARG A 54 -1.83 -8.17 14.17
C ARG A 54 -2.27 -9.61 13.99
N LEU A 55 -3.07 -10.13 14.91
CA LEU A 55 -3.61 -11.49 14.81
C LEU A 55 -4.52 -11.62 13.59
N GLU A 56 -5.44 -10.67 13.39
CA GLU A 56 -6.34 -10.63 12.24
C GLU A 56 -5.57 -10.56 10.93
N ALA A 57 -4.59 -9.65 10.80
CA ALA A 57 -3.77 -9.53 9.60
C ALA A 57 -3.01 -10.84 9.30
N LYS A 58 -2.43 -11.47 10.33
CA LYS A 58 -1.75 -12.77 10.19
C LYS A 58 -2.70 -13.85 9.68
N CYS A 59 -3.85 -14.02 10.33
CA CYS A 59 -4.84 -15.03 9.97
C CYS A 59 -5.40 -14.77 8.55
N ALA A 60 -5.76 -13.53 8.23
CA ALA A 60 -6.33 -13.15 6.95
C ALA A 60 -5.35 -13.37 5.80
N LEU A 61 -4.10 -12.89 5.91
CA LEU A 61 -3.08 -13.07 4.88
C LEU A 61 -2.72 -14.54 4.70
N GLN A 62 -2.57 -15.29 5.80
CA GLN A 62 -2.28 -16.72 5.73
C GLN A 62 -3.43 -17.49 5.04
N ALA A 63 -4.69 -17.24 5.41
CA ALA A 63 -5.84 -17.88 4.80
C ALA A 63 -5.98 -17.52 3.31
N LEU A 64 -5.80 -16.24 2.95
CA LEU A 64 -5.88 -15.74 1.59
C LEU A 64 -4.87 -16.46 0.68
N TYR A 65 -3.59 -16.47 1.05
CA TYR A 65 -2.54 -17.07 0.22
C TYR A 65 -2.48 -18.60 0.32
N THR A 66 -3.04 -19.20 1.37
CA THR A 66 -3.24 -20.66 1.41
C THR A 66 -4.31 -21.09 0.40
N ARG A 67 -5.41 -20.33 0.31
CA ARG A 67 -6.52 -20.65 -0.62
C ARG A 67 -6.21 -20.27 -2.07
N TRP A 68 -5.54 -19.15 -2.28
CA TRP A 68 -5.17 -18.61 -3.60
C TRP A 68 -3.66 -18.29 -3.64
N PRO A 69 -2.79 -19.31 -3.73
CA PRO A 69 -1.34 -19.13 -3.67
C PRO A 69 -0.75 -18.31 -4.83
N ARG A 70 -1.54 -18.14 -5.89
CA ARG A 70 -1.18 -17.34 -7.07
C ARG A 70 -2.21 -16.23 -7.32
N LEU A 71 -2.72 -15.60 -6.26
CA LEU A 71 -3.60 -14.44 -6.41
C LEU A 71 -2.86 -13.30 -7.13
N ALA A 72 -3.47 -12.72 -8.15
CA ALA A 72 -2.89 -11.62 -8.93
C ALA A 72 -3.86 -10.45 -9.05
N LEU A 73 -3.35 -9.25 -9.35
CA LEU A 73 -4.20 -8.11 -9.71
C LEU A 73 -4.91 -8.40 -11.04
N ALA A 74 -6.21 -8.10 -11.09
CA ALA A 74 -7.00 -8.21 -12.32
C ALA A 74 -6.90 -6.95 -13.20
N VAL A 75 -6.19 -5.92 -12.72
CA VAL A 75 -5.99 -4.63 -13.39
C VAL A 75 -4.53 -4.22 -13.27
N ALA A 76 -4.09 -3.30 -14.13
CA ALA A 76 -2.78 -2.66 -13.98
C ALA A 76 -2.69 -1.91 -12.64
N PRO A 77 -1.53 -1.87 -11.96
CA PRO A 77 -1.39 -1.20 -10.66
C PRO A 77 -1.82 0.27 -10.65
N GLU A 78 -1.66 0.97 -11.77
CA GLU A 78 -1.99 2.38 -11.94
C GLU A 78 -3.51 2.62 -11.91
N ALA A 79 -4.31 1.59 -12.20
CA ALA A 79 -5.76 1.63 -12.12
C ALA A 79 -6.30 1.45 -10.69
N ILE A 80 -5.44 1.24 -9.69
CA ILE A 80 -5.86 1.10 -8.29
C ILE A 80 -6.16 2.49 -7.71
N HIS A 81 -7.43 2.71 -7.40
CA HIS A 81 -7.89 3.97 -6.81
C HIS A 81 -7.74 3.98 -5.28
N TRP A 82 -6.96 4.94 -4.80
CA TRP A 82 -6.78 5.22 -3.38
C TRP A 82 -7.85 6.18 -2.87
N LEU A 83 -8.30 5.95 -1.65
CA LEU A 83 -9.18 6.87 -0.94
C LEU A 83 -8.44 8.18 -0.63
N ARG A 84 -8.98 9.31 -1.08
CA ARG A 84 -8.45 10.65 -0.78
C ARG A 84 -8.94 11.13 0.60
N ARG A 85 -8.42 10.54 1.68
CA ARG A 85 -8.69 11.00 3.06
C ARG A 85 -7.39 11.27 3.82
N PRO A 86 -7.15 12.52 4.29
CA PRO A 86 -5.98 12.84 5.11
C PRO A 86 -5.87 11.92 6.33
N GLY A 87 -4.66 11.47 6.63
CA GLY A 87 -4.39 10.58 7.77
C GLY A 87 -4.75 9.10 7.54
N MET A 88 -5.33 8.74 6.40
CA MET A 88 -5.69 7.36 6.07
C MET A 88 -5.14 6.97 4.69
N ARG A 89 -4.49 5.79 4.63
CA ARG A 89 -4.06 5.19 3.37
C ARG A 89 -4.88 3.91 3.15
N SER A 90 -5.88 3.99 2.27
CA SER A 90 -6.81 2.89 2.02
C SER A 90 -7.15 2.77 0.54
N ILE A 91 -7.39 1.55 0.09
CA ILE A 91 -7.86 1.20 -1.26
C ILE A 91 -9.36 0.95 -1.18
N ILE A 92 -10.13 1.52 -2.10
CA ILE A 92 -11.60 1.36 -2.10
C ILE A 92 -12.00 -0.01 -2.66
N SER A 93 -11.32 -0.43 -3.72
CA SER A 93 -11.49 -1.73 -4.36
C SER A 93 -10.15 -2.20 -4.90
N LEU A 94 -9.84 -3.49 -4.69
CA LEU A 94 -8.65 -4.14 -5.22
C LEU A 94 -9.10 -5.32 -6.10
N PRO A 95 -9.32 -5.10 -7.41
CA PRO A 95 -9.69 -6.17 -8.33
C PRO A 95 -8.58 -7.23 -8.39
N VAL A 96 -8.92 -8.47 -8.07
CA VAL A 96 -7.99 -9.60 -8.08
C VAL A 96 -8.58 -10.76 -8.86
N MET A 97 -7.70 -11.59 -9.41
CA MET A 97 -8.06 -12.84 -10.06
C MET A 97 -7.31 -14.01 -9.42
N PRO A 98 -8.00 -15.13 -9.13
CA PRO A 98 -7.32 -16.39 -8.84
C PRO A 98 -6.51 -16.77 -10.08
N SER A 99 -5.18 -16.90 -10.04
CA SER A 99 -4.49 -17.32 -11.27
C SER A 99 -4.84 -18.77 -11.63
N GLY A 100 -5.79 -18.89 -12.55
CA GLY A 100 -6.01 -20.00 -13.45
C GLY A 100 -6.16 -19.38 -14.83
N ASN A 101 -5.13 -19.57 -15.66
CA ASN A 101 -4.92 -19.03 -16.99
C ASN A 101 -4.34 -17.60 -17.08
N ALA A 102 -3.12 -17.54 -17.61
CA ALA A 102 -2.36 -16.33 -17.86
C ALA A 102 -3.06 -15.47 -18.92
N ALA A 103 -3.66 -14.36 -18.50
CA ALA A 103 -4.11 -13.31 -19.40
C ALA A 103 -3.79 -11.94 -18.81
N VAL A 104 -2.54 -11.73 -18.41
CA VAL A 104 -2.00 -10.37 -18.19
C VAL A 104 -0.89 -10.02 -19.19
N SER A 105 -0.82 -10.76 -20.31
CA SER A 105 0.09 -10.48 -21.42
C SER A 105 -0.56 -9.67 -22.57
N ALA A 106 -1.86 -9.37 -22.53
CA ALA A 106 -2.55 -8.74 -23.67
C ALA A 106 -2.75 -7.22 -23.53
N ALA A 107 -2.69 -6.66 -22.32
CA ALA A 107 -3.01 -5.23 -22.11
C ALA A 107 -1.87 -4.26 -22.46
N HIS A 108 -0.63 -4.75 -22.60
CA HIS A 108 0.51 -3.92 -23.02
C HIS A 108 0.66 -3.78 -24.55
N SER A 109 -0.02 -4.61 -25.34
CA SER A 109 0.09 -4.56 -26.82
C SER A 109 -0.93 -3.64 -27.49
N ALA A 110 -1.95 -3.16 -26.78
CA ALA A 110 -3.01 -2.32 -27.37
C ALA A 110 -2.79 -0.81 -27.16
N ALA A 111 -1.95 -0.42 -26.18
CA ALA A 111 -1.68 0.99 -25.88
C ALA A 111 -0.51 1.58 -26.70
N ASP A 112 0.32 0.75 -27.33
CA ASP A 112 1.48 1.21 -28.13
C ASP A 112 1.11 1.50 -29.60
N THR A 113 -0.02 0.96 -30.09
CA THR A 113 -0.45 1.14 -31.49
C THR A 113 -1.23 2.44 -31.71
N SER A 114 -1.81 3.04 -30.67
CA SER A 114 -2.57 4.29 -30.80
C SER A 114 -1.68 5.55 -30.78
N HIS A 115 -0.49 5.50 -30.15
CA HIS A 115 0.38 6.68 -30.07
C HIS A 115 1.19 6.92 -31.37
N ARG A 116 1.37 5.90 -32.22
CA ARG A 116 2.11 6.05 -33.49
C ARG A 116 1.27 6.52 -34.68
N ALA A 117 -0.06 6.52 -34.57
CA ALA A 117 -0.95 6.97 -35.66
C ALA A 117 -1.23 8.49 -35.62
N GLU A 118 -1.12 9.15 -34.47
CA GLU A 118 -1.50 10.56 -34.31
C GLU A 118 -0.38 11.58 -34.61
N VAL A 119 0.86 11.13 -34.84
CA VAL A 119 2.01 12.03 -35.10
C VAL A 119 2.37 12.13 -36.60
N ALA A 120 1.63 11.44 -37.48
CA ALA A 120 1.87 11.48 -38.94
C ALA A 120 0.96 12.45 -39.71
N THR A 121 0.06 13.18 -39.03
CA THR A 121 -0.79 14.21 -39.65
C THR A 121 -0.94 15.42 -38.72
N SER A 122 0.10 16.24 -38.63
CA SER A 122 0.04 17.68 -38.34
C SER A 122 1.38 18.33 -38.67
#